data_AF-A0A920ATA0-F1
#
_entry.id   AF-A0A920ATA0-F1
#
_cell.length_a   1.000
_cell.length_b   1.000
_cell.length_c   1.000
_cell.angle_alpha   90.00
_cell.angle_beta   90.00
_cell.angle_gamma   90.00
#
_symmetry.space_group_name_H-M   'P 1'
#
loop_
_entity.id
_entity.type
_entity.pdbx_description
1 polymer ?
#
loop_
_entity_poly.entity_id
_entity_poly.type
_entity_poly.pdbx_seq_one_letter_code
_entity_poly.pdbx_strand_id
1 'polypeptide(L)'
;MMANIDISKMNLERGWALLEDLEGNICEGTGSNIFFVKDQELFTPKPKNMLRGISRQYLIELAKDNGIKVLKKILLKKISLILQRLFYATPFV
;
A
#
# COMPACT_ATOMS: atom_id res chain seq x y z
N MET A 1 -0.52 10.99 -11.85
CA MET A 1 -0.21 10.87 -13.29
C MET A 1 1.30 10.85 -13.56
N MET A 2 2.10 11.76 -13.00
CA MET A 2 3.57 11.79 -13.24
C MET A 2 4.30 10.51 -12.80
N ALA A 3 4.00 9.95 -11.62
CA ALA A 3 4.70 8.75 -11.14
C ALA A 3 4.58 7.52 -12.08
N ASN A 4 3.46 7.36 -12.79
CA ASN A 4 3.32 6.28 -13.78
C ASN A 4 4.14 6.56 -15.06
N ILE A 5 4.27 7.83 -15.46
CA ILE A 5 5.11 8.26 -16.58
C ILE A 5 6.59 8.06 -16.24
N ASP A 6 6.98 8.28 -14.99
CA ASP A 6 8.36 8.07 -14.56
C ASP A 6 8.72 6.58 -14.52
N ILE A 7 7.82 5.73 -13.99
CA ILE A 7 7.99 4.27 -14.04
C ILE A 7 8.05 3.76 -15.47
N SER A 8 7.27 4.30 -16.41
CA SER A 8 7.28 3.83 -17.81
C SER A 8 8.60 4.11 -18.54
N LYS A 9 9.43 5.02 -18.01
CA LYS A 9 10.77 5.31 -18.53
C LYS A 9 11.83 4.40 -17.93
N MET A 10 11.53 3.74 -16.81
CA MET A 10 12.39 2.73 -16.22
C MET A 10 12.13 1.43 -16.99
N ASN A 11 13.13 0.86 -17.66
CA ASN A 11 13.04 -0.42 -18.39
C ASN A 11 12.80 -1.60 -17.43
N LEU A 12 11.64 -1.62 -16.76
CA LEU A 12 11.19 -2.63 -15.82
C LEU A 12 10.23 -3.57 -16.54
N GLU A 13 10.41 -4.88 -16.36
CA GLU A 13 9.46 -5.87 -16.89
C GLU A 13 8.06 -5.67 -16.29
N ARG A 14 7.99 -5.37 -14.98
CA ARG A 14 6.78 -5.01 -14.25
C ARG A 14 7.12 -4.00 -13.15
N GLY A 15 6.71 -2.75 -13.32
CA GLY A 15 6.94 -1.67 -12.36
C GLY A 15 5.63 -1.06 -11.88
N TRP A 16 5.51 -0.81 -10.58
CA TRP A 16 4.40 -0.06 -10.01
C TRP A 16 4.94 1.00 -9.07
N ALA A 17 4.45 2.24 -9.21
CA ALA A 17 4.89 3.34 -8.36
C ALA A 17 4.28 3.21 -6.97
N LEU A 18 5.12 3.45 -5.96
CA LEU A 18 4.70 3.73 -4.58
C LEU A 18 5.00 5.19 -4.28
N LEU A 19 4.04 5.87 -3.68
CA LEU A 19 4.11 7.27 -3.30
C LEU A 19 4.59 7.38 -1.84
N GLU A 20 5.51 8.31 -1.61
CA GLU A 20 6.07 8.62 -0.29
C GLU A 20 5.43 9.92 0.24
N ASP A 21 5.35 10.08 1.56
CA ASP A 21 5.07 11.39 2.17
C ASP A 21 6.34 12.25 2.29
N LEU A 22 6.16 13.48 2.79
CA LEU A 22 7.23 14.44 3.06
C LEU A 22 8.29 13.93 4.04
N GLU A 23 7.97 12.90 4.82
CA GLU A 23 8.86 12.26 5.80
C GLU A 23 9.57 11.01 5.21
N GLY A 24 9.33 10.70 3.92
CA GLY A 24 9.92 9.55 3.22
C GLY A 24 9.26 8.20 3.54
N ASN A 25 8.05 8.22 4.12
CA ASN A 25 7.28 7.00 4.42
C ASN A 25 6.35 6.64 3.27
N ILE A 26 6.16 5.34 3.04
CA ILE A 26 5.24 4.86 2.01
C ILE A 26 3.78 5.16 2.42
N CYS A 27 3.02 5.75 1.50
CA CYS A 27 1.63 6.15 1.70
C CYS A 27 0.62 5.33 0.89
N GLU A 28 0.75 5.34 -0.43
CA GLU A 28 -0.18 4.68 -1.34
C GLU A 28 0.47 4.40 -2.70
N GLY A 29 -0.22 3.70 -3.60
CA GLY A 29 0.13 3.58 -5.01
C GLY A 29 -0.54 4.68 -5.83
N THR A 30 -0.31 4.68 -7.14
CA THR A 30 -0.89 5.66 -8.07
C THR A 30 -2.40 5.44 -8.26
N GLY A 31 -3.19 5.92 -7.30
CA GLY A 31 -4.65 5.78 -7.28
C GLY A 31 -5.14 4.52 -6.55
N SER A 32 -4.34 3.96 -5.64
CA SER A 32 -4.68 2.74 -4.91
C SER A 32 -4.09 2.74 -3.52
N ASN A 33 -4.83 2.33 -2.51
CA ASN A 33 -4.24 2.03 -1.22
C ASN A 33 -3.43 0.72 -1.29
N ILE A 34 -2.44 0.58 -0.41
CA ILE A 34 -1.51 -0.55 -0.44
C ILE A 34 -1.63 -1.40 0.83
N PHE A 35 -1.42 -2.70 0.65
CA PHE A 35 -1.30 -3.67 1.71
C PHE A 35 -0.11 -4.57 1.44
N PHE A 36 0.62 -4.88 2.50
CA PHE A 36 1.70 -5.83 2.50
C PHE A 36 1.35 -7.03 3.37
N VAL A 37 1.87 -8.20 3.00
CA VAL A 37 1.70 -9.43 3.76
C VAL A 37 3.04 -9.86 4.32
N LYS A 38 3.06 -10.19 5.61
CA LYS A 38 4.18 -10.87 6.25
C LYS A 38 3.67 -11.73 7.41
N ASP A 39 4.11 -12.98 7.46
CA ASP A 39 3.81 -13.91 8.55
C ASP A 39 2.31 -14.04 8.83
N GLN A 40 1.50 -14.11 7.75
CA GLN A 40 0.03 -14.15 7.78
C GLN A 40 -0.66 -12.91 8.37
N GLU A 41 0.09 -11.83 8.64
CA GLU A 41 -0.44 -10.54 9.03
C GLU A 41 -0.47 -9.56 7.84
N LEU A 42 -1.45 -8.66 7.86
CA LEU A 42 -1.56 -7.56 6.91
C LEU A 42 -0.98 -6.28 7.50
N PHE A 43 -0.24 -5.55 6.67
CA PHE A 43 0.33 -4.25 7.01
C PHE A 43 -0.16 -3.22 6.00
N THR A 44 -0.60 -2.05 6.47
CA THR A 44 -0.98 -0.94 5.60
C THR A 44 -0.55 0.38 6.23
N PRO A 45 -0.18 1.39 5.42
CA PRO A 45 0.13 2.72 5.94
C PRO A 45 -0.99 3.30 6.82
N LYS A 46 -0.58 4.10 7.82
CA LYS A 46 -1.54 4.91 8.59
C LYS A 46 -2.20 5.96 7.67
N PRO A 47 -3.50 6.24 7.83
CA PRO A 47 -4.24 7.15 6.94
C PRO A 47 -3.96 8.64 7.25
N LYS A 48 -2.70 9.07 7.12
CA LYS A 48 -2.25 10.46 7.37
C LYS A 48 -2.12 11.24 6.05
N ASN A 49 -1.44 10.67 5.05
CA ASN A 49 -1.05 11.32 3.79
C ASN A 49 -1.51 10.50 2.57
N MET A 50 -2.73 9.97 2.60
CA MET A 50 -3.27 9.10 1.56
C MET A 50 -4.79 9.24 1.45
N LEU A 51 -5.36 8.80 0.33
CA LEU A 51 -6.81 8.80 0.18
C LEU A 51 -7.44 7.71 1.06
N ARG A 52 -8.51 8.05 1.79
CA ARG A 52 -9.25 7.11 2.65
C ARG A 52 -10.21 6.27 1.81
N GLY A 53 -9.70 5.22 1.18
CA GLY A 53 -10.48 4.37 0.28
C GLY A 53 -11.51 3.49 1.00
N ILE A 54 -12.71 3.39 0.43
CA ILE A 54 -13.78 2.53 0.94
C ILE A 54 -13.39 1.05 0.80
N SER A 55 -12.77 0.66 -0.31
CA SER A 55 -12.26 -0.71 -0.51
C SER A 55 -11.17 -1.08 0.49
N ARG A 56 -10.34 -0.12 0.95
CA ARG A 56 -9.38 -0.35 2.03
C ARG A 56 -10.10 -0.62 3.35
N GLN A 57 -11.14 0.14 3.66
CA GLN A 57 -11.95 -0.11 4.84
C GLN A 57 -12.60 -1.49 4.80
N TYR A 58 -13.24 -1.83 3.68
CA TYR A 58 -13.85 -3.14 3.47
C TYR A 58 -12.85 -4.29 3.64
N LEU A 59 -11.64 -4.18 3.09
CA LEU A 59 -10.60 -5.20 3.28
C LEU A 59 -10.13 -5.34 4.74
N ILE A 60 -10.10 -4.24 5.50
CA ILE A 60 -9.76 -4.27 6.92
C ILE A 60 -10.85 -4.99 7.71
N GLU A 61 -12.12 -4.75 7.38
CA GLU A 61 -13.28 -5.41 7.98
C GLU A 61 -13.27 -6.91 7.63
N LEU A 62 -13.11 -7.25 6.35
CA LEU A 62 -13.01 -8.63 5.88
C LEU A 62 -11.85 -9.38 6.56
N ALA A 63 -10.68 -8.76 6.69
CA ALA A 63 -9.55 -9.34 7.40
C ALA A 63 -9.89 -9.63 8.86
N LYS A 64 -10.56 -8.69 9.55
CA LYS A 64 -11.01 -8.88 10.92
C LYS A 64 -11.99 -10.06 11.04
N ASP A 65 -12.94 -10.17 10.11
CA ASP A 65 -13.94 -11.25 10.10
C ASP A 65 -13.32 -12.63 9.87
N ASN A 66 -12.18 -12.68 9.18
CA ASN A 66 -11.41 -13.90 8.93
C ASN A 66 -10.29 -14.16 9.95
N GLY A 67 -10.23 -13.38 11.05
CA GLY A 67 -9.18 -13.54 12.07
C GLY A 67 -7.78 -13.12 11.62
N ILE A 68 -7.66 -12.39 10.51
CA ILE A 68 -6.40 -11.88 9.97
C ILE A 68 -6.08 -10.55 10.63
N LYS A 69 -4.94 -10.48 11.32
CA LYS A 69 -4.50 -9.27 11.99
C LYS A 69 -4.06 -8.20 10.99
N VAL A 70 -4.58 -6.98 11.14
CA VAL A 70 -4.21 -5.83 10.31
C VAL A 70 -3.48 -4.77 11.15
N LEU A 71 -2.24 -4.49 10.79
CA LEU A 71 -1.37 -3.52 11.44
C LEU A 71 -1.26 -2.23 10.62
N LYS A 72 -1.85 -1.16 11.15
CA LYS A 72 -1.74 0.20 10.60
C LYS A 72 -0.44 0.85 11.13
N LYS A 73 0.62 0.85 10.32
CA LYS A 73 1.95 1.32 10.74
C LYS A 73 2.50 2.40 9.82
N ILE A 74 3.49 3.15 10.31
CA ILE A 74 4.36 3.94 9.44
C ILE A 74 5.26 2.94 8.73
N LEU A 75 5.26 2.96 7.39
CA LEU A 75 6.01 2.00 6.58
C LEU A 75 7.19 2.70 5.93
N LEU A 76 8.38 2.39 6.44
CA LEU A 76 9.64 2.87 5.87
C LEU A 76 9.96 2.10 4.59
N LYS A 77 10.61 2.77 3.63
CA LYS A 77 11.08 2.14 2.38
C LYS A 77 11.92 0.88 2.59
N LYS A 78 12.73 0.82 3.65
CA LYS A 78 13.52 -0.37 3.99
C LYS A 78 12.65 -1.55 4.44
N ILE A 79 11.50 -1.28 5.05
CA ILE A 79 10.59 -2.32 5.56
C ILE A 79 9.86 -3.01 4.40
N SER A 80 9.61 -2.34 3.26
CA SER A 80 8.96 -3.02 2.13
C SER A 80 9.81 -4.14 1.52
N LEU A 81 11.13 -4.09 1.65
CA LEU A 81 12.07 -5.09 1.12
C LEU A 81 12.02 -6.43 1.87
N ILE A 82 11.46 -6.48 3.08
CA ILE A 82 11.35 -7.69 3.91
C ILE A 82 9.93 -8.29 3.92
N LEU A 83 9.03 -7.73 3.10
CA LEU A 83 7.63 -8.18 3.00
C LEU A 83 7.49 -9.20 1.87
N GLN A 84 6.64 -10.20 2.08
CA GLN A 84 6.56 -11.34 1.17
C GLN A 84 5.72 -11.03 -0.07
N ARG A 85 4.66 -10.23 0.10
CA ARG A 85 3.69 -9.89 -0.95
C ARG A 85 3.16 -8.46 -0.79
N LEU A 86 2.78 -7.86 -1.92
CA LEU A 86 2.14 -6.56 -2.05
C LEU A 86 0.85 -6.72 -2.87
N PHE A 87 -0.23 -6.10 -2.43
CA PHE A 87 -1.45 -5.96 -3.21
C PHE A 87 -2.07 -4.57 -3.05
N TYR A 88 -2.89 -4.20 -4.03
CA TYR A 88 -3.49 -2.88 -4.17
C TYR A 88 -5.00 -2.95 -3.96
N ALA A 89 -5.53 -1.94 -3.29
CA ALA A 89 -6.96 -1.74 -3.11
C ALA A 89 -7.34 -0.39 -3.72
N THR A 90 -8.04 -0.39 -4.84
CA THR A 90 -8.50 0.83 -5.50
C THR A 90 -9.60 1.48 -4.67
N PRO A 91 -9.49 2.77 -4.32
CA PRO A 91 -10.52 3.47 -3.58
C PRO A 91 -11.68 3.79 -4.51
N PHE A 92 -12.63 2.87 -4.65
CA PHE A 92 -13.92 3.25 -5.22
C PHE A 92 -14.72 4.00 -4.15
N VAL A 93 -15.34 5.12 -4.55
CA VAL A 93 -16.29 5.92 -3.76
C VAL A 93 -17.70 5.39 -3.92
#